data_AF-A0A3D4WQV3-F1
#
_entry.id   AF-A0A3D4WQV3-F1
#
_cell.length_a   1.000
_cell.length_b   1.000
_cell.length_c   1.000
_cell.angle_alpha   90.00
_cell.angle_beta   90.00
_cell.angle_gamma   90.00
#
_symmetry.space_group_name_H-M   'P 1'
#
loop_
_entity.id
_entity.type
_entity.pdbx_description
1 polymer ?
#
loop_
_entity_poly.entity_id
_entity_poly.type
_entity_poly.pdbx_seq_one_letter_code
_entity_poly.pdbx_strand_id
1 'polypeptide(L)'
;MRGESVFPQLEQLLPQVSKPIQYVGGELGATLKPWDSVSVRWALMYPDAYEVGLPNQGVQILYEVLNERTDTLAERTYAVWPDLEKLMREHDVPQFTVDSHRALGDFDLFGVSFATELGYTNLFTALDLAGIPLLAADRTDDHPIVIAGGHAAFNPEPIADFIDAAVLGDGEEAVLEITDIVVAWRAEGSPGGRDELLLRLAKTESVYVPKFYDVDYLPDGRIQRVVPNRADVPFRVHKRTTMDLDAWPYPKKPLVPLAETVHERFAVEIFRGCTRGCRFCQAGMITRPVRERSITTVG
;
A
#
# COMPACT_ATOMS: atom_id res chain seq x y z
N MET A 1 3.57 5.83 23.00
CA MET A 1 2.57 6.80 22.49
C MET A 1 2.45 6.56 20.99
N ARG A 2 1.30 6.84 20.36
CA ARG A 2 1.16 6.64 18.90
C ARG A 2 2.21 7.49 18.16
N GLY A 3 2.89 6.90 17.18
CA GLY A 3 3.87 7.59 16.34
C GLY A 3 5.26 7.75 16.97
N GLU A 4 5.50 7.14 18.14
CA GLU A 4 6.85 7.05 18.70
C GLU A 4 7.71 6.06 17.93
N SER A 5 9.00 6.36 17.87
CA SER A 5 9.97 5.49 17.24
C SER A 5 10.27 4.28 18.13
N VAL A 6 10.16 3.08 17.57
CA VAL A 6 10.60 1.81 18.18
C VAL A 6 12.09 1.53 17.91
N PHE A 7 12.80 2.46 17.26
CA PHE A 7 14.22 2.31 16.94
C PHE A 7 15.09 1.93 18.15
N PRO A 8 14.92 2.52 19.37
CA PRO A 8 15.75 2.15 20.51
C PRO A 8 15.65 0.67 20.92
N GLN A 9 14.51 0.02 20.65
CA GLN A 9 14.33 -1.42 20.88
C GLN A 9 14.90 -2.21 19.71
N LEU A 10 14.59 -1.80 18.47
CA LEU A 10 15.10 -2.42 17.25
C LEU A 10 16.63 -2.44 17.19
N GLU A 11 17.28 -1.33 17.54
CA GLU A 11 18.74 -1.14 17.50
C GLU A 11 19.48 -2.21 18.32
N GLN A 12 18.89 -2.67 19.43
CA GLN A 12 19.47 -3.72 20.28
C GLN A 12 19.43 -5.11 19.61
N LEU A 13 18.51 -5.30 18.65
CA LEU A 13 18.35 -6.55 17.90
C LEU A 13 19.23 -6.59 16.65
N LEU A 14 19.56 -5.43 16.07
CA LEU A 14 20.30 -5.35 14.79
C LEU A 14 21.66 -6.10 14.79
N PRO A 15 22.48 -6.10 15.86
CA PRO A 15 23.73 -6.86 15.87
C PRO A 15 23.55 -8.39 15.81
N GLN A 16 22.33 -8.90 15.99
CA GLN A 16 22.01 -10.32 16.07
C GLN A 16 21.45 -10.88 14.76
N VAL A 17 21.25 -10.05 13.73
CA VAL A 17 20.68 -10.45 12.44
C VAL A 17 21.70 -10.42 11.31
N SER A 18 21.42 -11.16 10.24
CA SER A 18 22.38 -11.41 9.14
C SER A 18 22.62 -10.18 8.27
N LYS A 19 21.61 -9.34 8.08
CA LYS A 19 21.64 -8.14 7.22
C LYS A 19 20.96 -6.97 7.94
N PRO A 20 21.61 -6.32 8.92
CA PRO A 20 20.99 -5.25 9.70
C PRO A 20 20.74 -3.96 8.90
N ILE A 21 21.57 -3.69 7.89
CA ILE A 21 21.57 -2.42 7.15
C ILE A 21 20.22 -2.08 6.49
N GLN A 22 19.43 -3.09 6.10
CA GLN A 22 18.12 -2.92 5.49
C GLN A 22 17.02 -2.45 6.47
N TYR A 23 17.33 -2.33 7.76
CA TYR A 23 16.39 -1.91 8.80
C TYR A 23 16.76 -0.56 9.44
N VAL A 24 17.91 0.02 9.12
CA VAL A 24 18.46 1.20 9.81
C VAL A 24 17.76 2.50 9.40
N GLY A 25 17.26 2.61 8.17
CA GLY A 25 16.70 3.86 7.65
C GLY A 25 17.73 4.98 7.47
N GLY A 26 17.26 6.20 7.18
CA GLY A 26 18.13 7.36 6.93
C GLY A 26 18.56 7.54 5.47
N GLU A 27 17.80 7.00 4.53
CA GLU A 27 18.07 7.12 3.08
C GLU A 27 18.05 8.58 2.61
N LEU A 28 18.92 8.91 1.66
CA LEU A 28 18.86 10.22 1.00
C LEU A 28 17.56 10.30 0.18
N GLY A 29 16.82 11.41 0.33
CA GLY A 29 15.52 11.58 -0.31
C GLY A 29 14.34 11.14 0.57
N ALA A 30 14.58 10.50 1.72
CA ALA A 30 13.53 10.22 2.69
C ALA A 30 12.89 11.53 3.19
N THR A 31 11.57 11.54 3.32
CA THR A 31 10.78 12.69 3.76
C THR A 31 10.33 12.42 5.18
N LEU A 32 10.79 13.26 6.10
CA LEU A 32 10.41 13.17 7.51
C LEU A 32 9.47 14.33 7.83
N LYS A 33 8.30 14.01 8.38
CA LYS A 33 7.39 15.00 8.96
C LYS A 33 7.12 14.68 10.43
N PRO A 34 6.98 15.69 11.29
CA PRO A 34 6.51 15.48 12.66
C PRO A 34 5.17 14.73 12.65
N TRP A 35 5.02 13.74 13.53
CA TRP A 35 3.83 12.88 13.54
C TRP A 35 2.53 13.67 13.70
N ASP A 36 2.52 14.68 14.57
CA ASP A 36 1.34 15.47 14.90
C ASP A 36 1.13 16.68 13.97
N SER A 37 2.02 16.92 12.99
CA SER A 37 1.87 18.06 12.06
C SER A 37 0.95 17.76 10.87
N VAL A 38 0.46 16.53 10.75
CA VAL A 38 -0.34 16.05 9.62
C VAL A 38 -1.68 15.48 10.08
N SER A 39 -2.66 15.48 9.18
CA SER A 39 -4.00 14.97 9.44
C SER A 39 -4.12 13.47 9.15
N VAL A 40 -3.35 12.97 8.17
CA VAL A 40 -3.40 11.57 7.72
C VAL A 40 -1.99 10.99 7.62
N ARG A 41 -1.81 9.75 8.10
CA ARG A 41 -0.55 8.99 8.00
C ARG A 41 -0.76 7.68 7.23
N TRP A 42 0.04 7.49 6.20
CA TRP A 42 0.14 6.27 5.41
C TRP A 42 1.40 5.49 5.75
N ALA A 43 1.26 4.17 5.90
CA ALA A 43 2.36 3.24 5.75
C ALA A 43 2.19 2.50 4.42
N LEU A 44 3.23 2.51 3.58
CA LEU A 44 3.25 1.86 2.27
C LEU A 44 4.18 0.66 2.29
N MET A 45 3.69 -0.49 1.85
CA MET A 45 4.46 -1.72 1.78
C MET A 45 4.55 -2.24 0.36
N TYR A 46 5.79 -2.52 -0.05
CA TYR A 46 6.04 -3.60 -0.98
C TYR A 46 6.26 -4.87 -0.16
N PRO A 47 5.47 -5.93 -0.34
CA PRO A 47 5.43 -7.05 0.60
C PRO A 47 6.57 -8.06 0.37
N ASP A 48 7.79 -7.56 0.43
CA ASP A 48 9.04 -8.31 0.30
C ASP A 48 10.15 -7.53 1.05
N ALA A 49 11.35 -8.11 1.12
CA ALA A 49 12.50 -7.49 1.75
C ALA A 49 12.83 -6.13 1.11
N TYR A 50 13.43 -5.25 1.90
CA TYR A 50 13.85 -3.90 1.48
C TYR A 50 14.62 -3.91 0.14
N GLU A 51 15.57 -4.84 -0.03
CA GLU A 51 16.41 -4.94 -1.23
C GLU A 51 15.61 -5.22 -2.52
N VAL A 52 14.44 -5.85 -2.38
CA VAL A 52 13.51 -6.15 -3.48
C VAL A 52 12.49 -5.02 -3.65
N GLY A 53 11.96 -4.51 -2.53
CA GLY A 53 10.85 -3.57 -2.52
C GLY A 53 11.22 -2.13 -2.80
N LEU A 54 12.41 -1.67 -2.38
CA LEU A 54 12.84 -0.29 -2.60
C LEU A 54 12.84 0.15 -4.07
N PRO A 55 13.39 -0.62 -5.03
CA PRO A 55 13.40 -0.21 -6.44
C PRO A 55 12.02 -0.31 -7.12
N ASN A 56 10.94 -0.61 -6.40
CA ASN A 56 9.59 -0.62 -6.96
C ASN A 56 9.11 0.79 -7.28
N GLN A 57 9.09 1.13 -8.57
CA GLN A 57 8.70 2.45 -9.05
C GLN A 57 7.28 2.86 -8.64
N GLY A 58 6.33 1.92 -8.58
CA GLY A 58 4.96 2.21 -8.17
C GLY A 58 4.90 2.75 -6.75
N VAL A 59 5.52 2.04 -5.78
CA VAL A 59 5.57 2.47 -4.38
C VAL A 59 6.32 3.81 -4.23
N GLN A 60 7.40 4.02 -4.98
CA GLN A 60 8.15 5.29 -4.99
C GLN A 60 7.28 6.48 -5.44
N ILE A 61 6.48 6.30 -6.49
CA ILE A 61 5.56 7.34 -6.96
C ILE A 61 4.49 7.65 -5.91
N LEU A 62 3.85 6.63 -5.32
CA LEU A 62 2.83 6.83 -4.29
C LEU A 62 3.41 7.54 -3.05
N TYR A 63 4.61 7.12 -2.63
CA TYR A 63 5.33 7.73 -1.52
C TYR A 63 5.62 9.21 -1.77
N GLU A 64 6.08 9.58 -2.95
CA GLU A 64 6.35 10.99 -3.28
C GLU A 64 5.05 11.80 -3.30
N VAL A 65 4.05 11.36 -4.07
CA VAL A 65 2.78 12.08 -4.24
C VAL A 65 2.08 12.35 -2.90
N LEU A 66 2.08 11.37 -1.99
CA LEU A 66 1.52 11.55 -0.66
C LEU A 66 2.35 12.52 0.19
N ASN A 67 3.67 12.48 0.06
CA ASN A 67 4.57 13.36 0.81
C ASN A 67 4.70 14.78 0.24
N GLU A 68 4.28 15.05 -0.99
CA GLU A 68 4.15 16.41 -1.51
C GLU A 68 3.01 17.21 -0.86
N ARG A 69 2.03 16.51 -0.28
CA ARG A 69 0.95 17.13 0.48
C ARG A 69 1.46 17.69 1.82
N THR A 70 0.90 18.81 2.27
CA THR A 70 1.26 19.40 3.57
C THR A 70 0.55 18.74 4.76
N ASP A 71 -0.59 18.11 4.52
CA ASP A 71 -1.50 17.52 5.51
C ASP A 71 -1.35 15.99 5.66
N THR A 72 -0.39 15.38 4.96
CA THR A 72 -0.20 13.92 4.91
C THR A 72 1.25 13.54 5.16
N LEU A 73 1.47 12.45 5.90
CA LEU A 73 2.75 11.75 6.02
C LEU A 73 2.62 10.40 5.33
N ALA A 74 3.60 10.02 4.52
CA ALA A 74 3.74 8.65 4.05
C ALA A 74 5.11 8.11 4.43
N GLU A 75 5.14 6.90 4.99
CA GLU A 75 6.35 6.16 5.31
C GLU A 75 6.28 4.76 4.67
N ARG A 76 7.42 4.10 4.56
CA ARG A 76 7.56 2.80 3.91
C ARG A 76 7.82 1.72 4.95
N THR A 77 7.29 0.53 4.72
CA THR A 77 7.58 -0.66 5.51
C THR A 77 7.81 -1.84 4.56
N TYR A 78 8.58 -2.83 5.00
CA TYR A 78 9.00 -3.98 4.19
C TYR A 78 8.87 -5.26 5.01
N ALA A 79 8.85 -6.40 4.32
CA ALA A 79 8.93 -7.68 5.01
C ALA A 79 10.30 -7.83 5.67
N VAL A 80 10.31 -8.34 6.90
CA VAL A 80 11.54 -8.63 7.65
C VAL A 80 11.98 -10.07 7.38
N TRP A 81 13.29 -10.33 7.47
CA TRP A 81 13.81 -11.68 7.34
C TRP A 81 13.47 -12.54 8.57
N PRO A 82 13.44 -13.88 8.44
CA PRO A 82 13.07 -14.78 9.55
C PRO A 82 13.91 -14.63 10.82
N ASP A 83 15.18 -14.20 10.70
CA ASP A 83 16.06 -13.96 11.84
C ASP A 83 15.62 -12.73 12.66
N LEU A 84 15.29 -11.62 11.99
CA LEU A 84 14.73 -10.44 12.66
C LEU A 84 13.29 -10.70 13.13
N GLU A 85 12.44 -11.35 12.34
CA GLU A 85 11.06 -11.68 12.72
C GLU A 85 11.04 -12.42 14.07
N LYS A 86 11.89 -13.44 14.21
CA LYS A 86 12.00 -14.20 15.45
C LYS A 86 12.34 -13.30 16.65
N LEU A 87 13.34 -12.42 16.50
CA LEU A 87 13.75 -11.52 17.58
C LEU A 87 12.67 -10.48 17.91
N MET A 88 11.98 -9.96 16.89
CA MET A 88 10.86 -9.03 17.07
C MET A 88 9.75 -9.66 17.92
N ARG A 89 9.41 -10.92 17.66
CA ARG A 89 8.41 -11.67 18.45
C ARG A 89 8.89 -11.94 19.89
N GLU A 90 10.16 -12.26 20.08
CA GLU A 90 10.73 -12.52 21.41
C GLU A 90 10.82 -11.27 22.29
N HIS A 91 10.90 -10.08 21.68
CA HIS A 91 11.11 -8.80 22.38
C HIS A 91 9.95 -7.81 22.21
N ASP A 92 8.81 -8.26 21.70
CA ASP A 92 7.61 -7.45 21.46
C ASP A 92 7.89 -6.17 20.64
N VAL A 93 8.79 -6.26 19.65
CA VAL A 93 9.03 -5.17 18.69
C VAL A 93 8.04 -5.30 17.53
N PRO A 94 7.16 -4.31 17.29
CA PRO A 94 6.14 -4.43 16.26
C PRO A 94 6.72 -4.27 14.86
N GLN A 95 5.96 -4.66 13.84
CA GLN A 95 6.23 -4.24 12.46
C GLN A 95 6.38 -2.71 12.41
N PHE A 96 7.43 -2.23 11.74
CA PHE A 96 7.83 -0.82 11.78
C PHE A 96 8.06 -0.24 10.38
N THR A 97 8.03 1.09 10.27
CA THR A 97 8.42 1.81 9.06
C THR A 97 9.92 2.07 9.00
N VAL A 98 10.54 2.04 7.82
CA VAL A 98 11.99 2.28 7.69
C VAL A 98 12.36 3.75 7.87
N ASP A 99 11.44 4.67 7.59
CA ASP A 99 11.74 6.11 7.54
C ASP A 99 11.91 6.72 8.95
N SER A 100 11.07 6.35 9.91
CA SER A 100 11.11 6.84 11.30
C SER A 100 10.96 5.75 12.36
N HIS A 101 10.93 4.48 11.96
CA HIS A 101 10.77 3.32 12.84
C HIS A 101 9.53 3.41 13.71
N ARG A 102 8.41 3.83 13.12
CA ARG A 102 7.13 3.92 13.84
C ARG A 102 6.38 2.61 13.71
N ALA A 103 5.65 2.22 14.76
CA ALA A 103 4.84 1.00 14.73
C ALA A 103 3.76 1.09 13.64
N LEU A 104 3.62 0.05 12.84
CA LEU A 104 2.67 0.00 11.72
C LEU A 104 1.22 0.20 12.18
N GLY A 105 0.87 -0.30 13.37
CA GLY A 105 -0.46 -0.17 13.96
C GLY A 105 -0.85 1.27 14.32
N ASP A 106 0.08 2.22 14.34
CA ASP A 106 -0.21 3.62 14.67
C ASP A 106 -0.72 4.44 13.47
N PHE A 107 -0.55 3.94 12.25
CA PHE A 107 -0.93 4.65 11.02
C PHE A 107 -2.44 4.64 10.79
N ASP A 108 -2.92 5.58 9.98
CA ASP A 108 -4.34 5.64 9.60
C ASP A 108 -4.65 4.65 8.46
N LEU A 109 -3.70 4.51 7.53
CA LEU A 109 -3.84 3.76 6.29
C LEU A 109 -2.61 2.88 6.08
N PHE A 110 -2.84 1.60 5.78
CA PHE A 110 -1.80 0.64 5.43
C PHE A 110 -1.99 0.19 3.98
N GLY A 111 -1.22 0.78 3.06
CA GLY A 111 -1.27 0.47 1.64
C GLY A 111 -0.26 -0.61 1.27
N VAL A 112 -0.69 -1.68 0.61
CA VAL A 112 0.17 -2.80 0.20
C VAL A 112 0.10 -3.01 -1.30
N SER A 113 1.24 -2.88 -1.97
CA SER A 113 1.35 -2.99 -3.44
C SER A 113 1.88 -4.37 -3.84
N PHE A 114 0.99 -5.24 -4.32
CA PHE A 114 1.33 -6.60 -4.75
C PHE A 114 1.75 -6.64 -6.21
N ALA A 115 3.04 -6.88 -6.47
CA ALA A 115 3.52 -7.23 -7.81
C ALA A 115 3.22 -8.69 -8.17
N THR A 116 3.14 -9.57 -7.18
CA THR A 116 2.88 -11.01 -7.31
C THR A 116 2.13 -11.53 -6.08
N GLU A 117 1.35 -12.59 -6.27
CA GLU A 117 0.61 -13.32 -5.25
C GLU A 117 1.53 -13.95 -4.18
N LEU A 118 2.81 -14.15 -4.49
CA LEU A 118 3.79 -14.64 -3.51
C LEU A 118 3.97 -13.70 -2.31
N GLY A 119 3.62 -12.41 -2.47
CA GLY A 119 3.67 -11.44 -1.38
C GLY A 119 2.52 -11.55 -0.37
N TYR A 120 1.46 -12.32 -0.64
CA TYR A 120 0.29 -12.38 0.26
C TYR A 120 0.62 -12.89 1.65
N THR A 121 1.54 -13.85 1.77
CA THR A 121 1.96 -14.37 3.09
C THR A 121 2.72 -13.33 3.89
N ASN A 122 3.49 -12.46 3.21
CA ASN A 122 4.23 -11.38 3.87
C ASN A 122 3.30 -10.29 4.41
N LEU A 123 2.13 -10.08 3.79
CA LEU A 123 1.07 -9.24 4.39
C LEU A 123 0.64 -9.82 5.74
N PHE A 124 0.41 -11.13 5.83
CA PHE A 124 -0.04 -11.76 7.07
C PHE A 124 0.99 -11.63 8.19
N THR A 125 2.27 -11.84 7.89
CA THR A 125 3.36 -11.61 8.84
C THR A 125 3.38 -10.15 9.32
N ALA A 126 3.25 -9.18 8.41
CA ALA A 126 3.25 -7.76 8.77
C ALA A 126 2.04 -7.36 9.65
N LEU A 127 0.85 -7.86 9.35
CA LEU A 127 -0.35 -7.64 10.16
C LEU A 127 -0.18 -8.22 11.57
N ASP A 128 0.27 -9.46 11.66
CA ASP A 128 0.47 -10.18 12.91
C ASP A 128 1.54 -9.51 13.80
N LEU A 129 2.70 -9.15 13.23
CA LEU A 129 3.73 -8.40 13.93
C LEU A 129 3.28 -6.99 14.34
N ALA A 130 2.32 -6.39 13.63
CA ALA A 130 1.76 -5.09 13.98
C ALA A 130 0.64 -5.17 15.04
N GLY A 131 0.21 -6.38 15.42
CA GLY A 131 -0.98 -6.58 16.25
C GLY A 131 -2.28 -6.18 15.56
N ILE A 132 -2.30 -6.13 14.21
CA ILE A 132 -3.50 -5.86 13.42
C ILE A 132 -4.21 -7.20 13.13
N PRO A 133 -5.51 -7.34 13.44
CA PRO A 133 -6.24 -8.57 13.16
C PRO A 133 -6.13 -9.00 11.69
N LEU A 134 -5.85 -10.29 11.48
CA LEU A 134 -5.72 -10.88 10.14
C LEU A 134 -7.01 -10.72 9.35
N LEU A 135 -8.14 -11.14 9.93
CA LEU A 135 -9.45 -10.98 9.31
C LEU A 135 -9.91 -9.53 9.40
N ALA A 136 -10.34 -8.96 8.28
CA ALA A 136 -10.85 -7.60 8.24
C ALA A 136 -12.09 -7.41 9.13
N ALA A 137 -12.90 -8.46 9.31
CA ALA A 137 -14.08 -8.46 10.16
C ALA A 137 -13.77 -8.24 11.66
N ASP A 138 -12.55 -8.56 12.10
CA ASP A 138 -12.13 -8.42 13.49
C ASP A 138 -11.49 -7.05 13.79
N ARG A 139 -11.33 -6.18 12.77
CA ARG A 139 -10.72 -4.86 12.92
C ARG A 139 -11.71 -3.83 13.46
N THR A 140 -11.22 -2.99 14.35
CA THR A 140 -11.94 -1.86 14.96
C THR A 140 -11.52 -0.51 14.38
N ASP A 141 -12.12 0.57 14.87
CA ASP A 141 -11.73 1.96 14.55
C ASP A 141 -10.29 2.31 14.97
N ASP A 142 -9.68 1.52 15.85
CA ASP A 142 -8.31 1.74 16.33
C ASP A 142 -7.23 1.19 15.39
N HIS A 143 -7.62 0.39 14.40
CA HIS A 143 -6.70 -0.25 13.45
C HIS A 143 -6.65 0.51 12.12
N PRO A 144 -5.49 0.52 11.42
CA PRO A 144 -5.41 1.12 10.10
C PRO A 144 -6.39 0.48 9.11
N ILE A 145 -6.81 1.25 8.10
CA ILE A 145 -7.50 0.70 6.94
C ILE A 145 -6.46 0.01 6.05
N VAL A 146 -6.59 -1.30 5.85
CA VAL A 146 -5.67 -2.09 5.02
C VAL A 146 -6.14 -2.06 3.57
N ILE A 147 -5.33 -1.47 2.69
CA ILE A 147 -5.67 -1.23 1.29
C ILE A 147 -4.70 -2.00 0.39
N ALA A 148 -5.22 -2.93 -0.40
CA ALA A 148 -4.44 -3.62 -1.42
C ALA A 148 -4.40 -2.84 -2.74
N GLY A 149 -3.27 -2.92 -3.43
CA GLY A 149 -3.10 -2.41 -4.78
C GLY A 149 -2.03 -3.21 -5.53
N GLY A 150 -1.67 -2.75 -6.72
CA GLY A 150 -0.71 -3.43 -7.58
C GLY A 150 -1.33 -4.50 -8.48
N HIS A 151 -0.52 -5.09 -9.34
CA HIS A 151 -0.98 -5.96 -10.42
C HIS A 151 -1.65 -7.24 -9.91
N ALA A 152 -1.14 -7.83 -8.83
CA ALA A 152 -1.70 -9.04 -8.24
C ALA A 152 -2.95 -8.75 -7.38
N ALA A 153 -3.24 -7.49 -7.03
CA ALA A 153 -4.50 -7.11 -6.38
C ALA A 153 -5.63 -6.80 -7.38
N PHE A 154 -5.37 -6.87 -8.69
CA PHE A 154 -6.38 -6.59 -9.71
C PHE A 154 -7.56 -7.58 -9.67
N ASN A 155 -7.35 -8.78 -9.12
CA ASN A 155 -8.40 -9.68 -8.67
C ASN A 155 -8.27 -9.86 -7.14
N PRO A 156 -9.00 -9.08 -6.33
CA PRO A 156 -8.77 -9.02 -4.89
C PRO A 156 -9.39 -10.19 -4.11
N GLU A 157 -10.29 -10.96 -4.72
CA GLU A 157 -11.04 -12.05 -4.06
C GLU A 157 -10.19 -13.09 -3.33
N PRO A 158 -9.01 -13.51 -3.81
CA PRO A 158 -8.16 -14.44 -3.07
C PRO A 158 -7.68 -13.93 -1.70
N ILE A 159 -7.68 -12.61 -1.48
CA ILE A 159 -7.24 -11.97 -0.23
C ILE A 159 -8.33 -11.09 0.42
N ALA A 160 -9.57 -11.16 -0.08
CA ALA A 160 -10.68 -10.29 0.29
C ALA A 160 -10.99 -10.30 1.79
N ASP A 161 -10.89 -11.46 2.45
CA ASP A 161 -11.13 -11.60 3.89
C ASP A 161 -10.09 -10.88 4.77
N PHE A 162 -8.93 -10.53 4.20
CA PHE A 162 -7.79 -9.98 4.92
C PHE A 162 -7.53 -8.49 4.62
N ILE A 163 -8.30 -7.87 3.75
CA ILE A 163 -8.14 -6.46 3.37
C ILE A 163 -9.45 -5.71 3.56
N ASP A 164 -9.35 -4.41 3.86
CA ASP A 164 -10.53 -3.56 4.00
C ASP A 164 -10.96 -2.97 2.66
N ALA A 165 -9.99 -2.70 1.78
CA ALA A 165 -10.24 -2.15 0.47
C ALA A 165 -9.19 -2.61 -0.56
N ALA A 166 -9.53 -2.56 -1.84
CA ALA A 166 -8.61 -2.77 -2.95
C ALA A 166 -8.77 -1.65 -3.99
N VAL A 167 -7.65 -1.05 -4.39
CA VAL A 167 -7.57 -0.11 -5.50
C VAL A 167 -7.23 -0.90 -6.76
N LEU A 168 -8.11 -0.84 -7.76
CA LEU A 168 -7.92 -1.51 -9.04
C LEU A 168 -7.30 -0.52 -10.03
N GLY A 169 -6.13 -0.85 -10.59
CA GLY A 169 -5.48 -0.03 -11.62
C GLY A 169 -4.41 0.92 -11.07
N ASP A 170 -4.35 2.13 -11.62
CA ASP A 170 -3.31 3.11 -11.28
C ASP A 170 -3.57 3.77 -9.91
N GLY A 171 -2.51 3.98 -9.13
CA GLY A 171 -2.63 4.35 -7.72
C GLY A 171 -2.46 5.85 -7.45
N GLU A 172 -1.83 6.58 -8.36
CA GLU A 172 -1.38 7.96 -8.18
C GLU A 172 -2.54 8.90 -7.79
N GLU A 173 -3.63 8.87 -8.55
CA GLU A 173 -4.84 9.63 -8.25
C GLU A 173 -5.67 9.00 -7.12
N ALA A 174 -5.60 7.67 -6.99
CA ALA A 174 -6.39 6.92 -6.00
C ALA A 174 -5.98 7.27 -4.58
N VAL A 175 -4.67 7.28 -4.29
CA VAL A 175 -4.17 7.58 -2.93
C VAL A 175 -4.49 9.02 -2.51
N LEU A 176 -4.53 9.96 -3.46
CA LEU A 176 -4.94 11.34 -3.17
C LEU A 176 -6.43 11.44 -2.84
N GLU A 177 -7.30 10.83 -3.64
CA GLU A 177 -8.74 10.83 -3.39
C GLU A 177 -9.09 10.13 -2.07
N ILE A 178 -8.47 8.97 -1.79
CA ILE A 178 -8.63 8.26 -0.51
C ILE A 178 -8.20 9.18 0.65
N THR A 179 -7.07 9.86 0.50
CA THR A 179 -6.58 10.80 1.53
C THR A 179 -7.57 11.95 1.75
N ASP A 180 -8.10 12.55 0.70
CA ASP A 180 -9.08 13.64 0.80
C ASP A 180 -10.37 13.19 1.51
N ILE A 181 -10.84 11.96 1.21
CA ILE A 181 -12.00 11.37 1.89
C ILE A 181 -11.72 11.18 3.39
N VAL A 182 -10.53 10.69 3.75
CA VAL A 182 -10.14 10.49 5.16
C VAL A 182 -10.02 11.83 5.88
N VAL A 183 -9.41 12.85 5.27
CA VAL A 183 -9.31 14.21 5.83
C VAL A 183 -10.71 14.79 6.08
N ALA A 184 -11.60 14.74 5.09
CA ALA A 184 -12.96 15.24 5.23
C ALA A 184 -13.75 14.50 6.31
N TRP A 185 -13.69 13.16 6.31
CA TRP A 185 -14.34 12.33 7.32
C TRP A 185 -13.84 12.62 8.75
N ARG A 186 -12.53 12.82 8.94
CA ARG A 186 -11.96 13.24 10.24
C ARG A 186 -12.42 14.64 10.65
N ALA A 187 -12.47 15.59 9.72
CA ALA A 187 -12.93 16.95 9.98
C ALA A 187 -14.41 17.00 10.41
N GLU A 188 -15.22 16.04 9.98
CA GLU A 188 -16.61 15.85 10.40
C GLU A 188 -16.76 15.15 11.77
N GLY A 189 -15.65 14.81 12.43
CA GLY A 189 -15.66 14.08 13.70
C GLY A 189 -15.79 12.57 13.56
N SER A 190 -15.37 12.00 12.42
CA SER A 190 -15.36 10.57 12.14
C SER A 190 -16.74 9.89 12.30
N PRO A 191 -17.82 10.43 11.69
CA PRO A 191 -19.15 9.88 11.84
C PRO A 191 -19.20 8.42 11.36
N GLY A 192 -19.95 7.58 12.08
CA GLY A 192 -20.16 6.17 11.71
C GLY A 192 -18.91 5.28 11.73
N GLY A 193 -17.77 5.78 12.22
CA GLY A 193 -16.53 5.01 12.36
C GLY A 193 -15.97 4.47 11.04
N ARG A 194 -15.23 3.37 11.13
CA ARG A 194 -14.62 2.64 10.01
C ARG A 194 -15.62 2.30 8.92
N ASP A 195 -16.83 1.85 9.28
CA ASP A 195 -17.83 1.38 8.32
C ASP A 195 -18.33 2.51 7.40
N GLU A 196 -18.49 3.72 7.93
CA GLU A 196 -18.83 4.90 7.13
C GLU A 196 -17.66 5.33 6.24
N LEU A 197 -16.42 5.29 6.74
CA LEU A 197 -15.25 5.58 5.92
C LEU A 197 -15.14 4.60 4.73
N LEU A 198 -15.25 3.29 5.00
CA LEU A 198 -15.25 2.26 3.96
C LEU A 198 -16.38 2.47 2.95
N LEU A 199 -17.56 2.90 3.40
CA LEU A 199 -18.67 3.23 2.52
C LEU A 199 -18.35 4.42 1.59
N ARG A 200 -17.75 5.48 2.12
CA ARG A 200 -17.32 6.63 1.31
C ARG A 200 -16.31 6.21 0.25
N LEU A 201 -15.36 5.33 0.60
CA LEU A 201 -14.41 4.77 -0.35
C LEU A 201 -15.13 3.95 -1.44
N ALA A 202 -16.04 3.05 -1.07
CA ALA A 202 -16.77 2.22 -2.04
C ALA A 202 -17.60 3.05 -3.05
N LYS A 203 -18.10 4.22 -2.62
CA LYS A 203 -18.90 5.14 -3.46
C LYS A 203 -18.10 5.88 -4.54
N THR A 204 -16.77 5.85 -4.48
CA THR A 204 -15.90 6.40 -5.54
C THR A 204 -15.93 5.59 -6.83
N GLU A 205 -16.56 4.40 -6.81
CA GLU A 205 -16.57 3.41 -7.89
C GLU A 205 -15.18 2.89 -8.31
N SER A 206 -14.11 3.36 -7.68
CA SER A 206 -12.72 3.04 -8.01
C SER A 206 -12.03 2.19 -6.94
N VAL A 207 -12.69 2.02 -5.79
CA VAL A 207 -12.23 1.23 -4.66
C VAL A 207 -13.21 0.08 -4.40
N TYR A 208 -12.72 -1.15 -4.48
CA TYR A 208 -13.47 -2.33 -4.10
C TYR A 208 -13.37 -2.53 -2.58
N VAL A 209 -14.51 -2.70 -1.90
CA VAL A 209 -14.57 -2.92 -0.45
C VAL A 209 -15.24 -4.28 -0.21
N PRO A 210 -14.48 -5.35 0.08
CA PRO A 210 -15.00 -6.72 0.15
C PRO A 210 -16.24 -6.89 1.03
N LYS A 211 -16.26 -6.21 2.19
CA LYS A 211 -17.38 -6.25 3.15
C LYS A 211 -18.75 -5.92 2.53
N PHE A 212 -18.77 -5.17 1.43
CA PHE A 212 -20.02 -4.75 0.78
C PHE A 212 -20.42 -5.62 -0.41
N TYR A 213 -19.80 -6.78 -0.60
CA TYR A 213 -20.13 -7.72 -1.65
C TYR A 213 -20.35 -9.14 -1.11
N ASP A 214 -21.38 -9.80 -1.61
CA ASP A 214 -21.60 -11.23 -1.42
C ASP A 214 -21.05 -12.00 -2.62
N VAL A 215 -20.36 -13.10 -2.33
CA VAL A 215 -19.70 -13.96 -3.34
C VAL A 215 -20.33 -15.33 -3.32
N ASP A 216 -20.98 -15.70 -4.42
CA ASP A 216 -21.51 -17.04 -4.61
C ASP A 216 -20.52 -17.89 -5.39
N TYR A 217 -20.42 -19.17 -5.03
CA TYR A 217 -19.55 -20.13 -5.68
C TYR A 217 -20.35 -21.24 -6.38
N LEU A 218 -19.84 -21.69 -7.52
CA LEU A 218 -20.28 -22.90 -8.18
C LEU A 218 -19.89 -24.13 -7.33
N PRO A 219 -20.52 -25.31 -7.55
CA PRO A 219 -20.15 -26.54 -6.84
C PRO A 219 -18.69 -26.98 -6.99
N ASP A 220 -17.99 -26.46 -8.01
CA ASP A 220 -16.56 -26.72 -8.28
C ASP A 220 -15.62 -25.69 -7.63
N GLY A 221 -16.15 -24.77 -6.83
CA GLY A 221 -15.38 -23.75 -6.10
C GLY A 221 -15.01 -22.51 -6.94
N ARG A 222 -15.42 -22.41 -8.21
CA ARG A 222 -15.24 -21.16 -8.98
C ARG A 222 -16.28 -20.13 -8.56
N ILE A 223 -15.89 -18.86 -8.58
CA ILE A 223 -16.81 -17.74 -8.34
C ILE A 223 -17.90 -17.74 -9.43
N GLN A 224 -19.15 -17.83 -9.00
CA GLN A 224 -20.33 -17.71 -9.86
C GLN A 224 -20.69 -16.25 -10.09
N ARG A 225 -20.75 -15.45 -9.01
CA ARG A 225 -21.05 -14.02 -9.05
C ARG A 225 -20.51 -13.31 -7.82
N VAL A 226 -20.21 -12.04 -7.98
CA VAL A 226 -19.94 -11.06 -6.92
C VAL A 226 -21.01 -10.00 -7.04
N VAL A 227 -21.78 -9.75 -5.98
CA VAL A 227 -22.87 -8.76 -6.00
C VAL A 227 -22.80 -7.84 -4.80
N PRO A 228 -23.14 -6.55 -4.92
CA PRO A 228 -23.21 -5.68 -3.77
C PRO A 228 -24.32 -6.15 -2.83
N ASN A 229 -24.05 -6.18 -1.53
CA ASN A 229 -25.01 -6.54 -0.49
C ASN A 229 -25.81 -5.33 0.04
N ARG A 230 -25.60 -4.16 -0.57
CA ARG A 230 -26.25 -2.89 -0.24
C ARG A 230 -26.47 -2.03 -1.48
N ALA A 231 -27.52 -1.22 -1.47
CA ALA A 231 -27.99 -0.50 -2.67
C ALA A 231 -27.13 0.72 -3.06
N ASP A 232 -26.37 1.29 -2.13
CA ASP A 232 -25.55 2.48 -2.32
C ASP A 232 -24.07 2.15 -2.59
N VAL A 233 -23.79 0.90 -2.98
CA VAL A 233 -22.47 0.42 -3.45
C VAL A 233 -22.60 -0.04 -4.90
N PRO A 234 -21.65 0.34 -5.78
CA PRO A 234 -21.76 0.06 -7.21
C PRO A 234 -21.65 -1.44 -7.52
N PHE A 235 -22.42 -1.89 -8.51
CA PHE A 235 -22.34 -3.28 -8.98
C PHE A 235 -21.02 -3.58 -9.70
N ARG A 236 -20.43 -2.57 -10.36
CA ARG A 236 -19.14 -2.67 -11.05
C ARG A 236 -18.17 -1.68 -10.44
N VAL A 237 -17.04 -2.17 -9.95
CA VAL A 237 -15.90 -1.33 -9.59
C VAL A 237 -15.05 -1.13 -10.83
N HIS A 238 -14.84 0.13 -11.18
CA HIS A 238 -14.03 0.55 -12.29
C HIS A 238 -12.57 0.60 -11.87
N LYS A 239 -11.69 0.08 -12.72
CA LYS A 239 -10.27 0.32 -12.52
C LYS A 239 -9.98 1.81 -12.74
N ARG A 240 -9.13 2.38 -11.90
CA ARG A 240 -8.55 3.70 -12.13
C ARG A 240 -7.50 3.61 -13.23
N THR A 241 -7.50 4.60 -14.11
CA THR A 241 -6.56 4.67 -15.24
C THR A 241 -6.14 6.10 -15.41
N THR A 242 -4.91 6.39 -15.02
CA THR A 242 -4.30 7.70 -15.20
C THR A 242 -3.99 7.86 -16.68
N MET A 243 -4.76 8.72 -17.34
CA MET A 243 -4.71 8.89 -18.80
C MET A 243 -3.55 9.79 -19.22
N ASP A 244 -3.31 10.86 -18.48
CA ASP A 244 -2.20 11.78 -18.70
C ASP A 244 -1.05 11.44 -17.75
N LEU A 245 -0.05 10.71 -18.24
CA LEU A 245 1.14 10.37 -17.44
C LEU A 245 2.06 11.58 -17.23
N ASP A 246 1.98 12.62 -18.06
CA ASP A 246 2.83 13.82 -17.94
C ASP A 246 2.46 14.67 -16.73
N ALA A 247 1.18 14.63 -16.31
CA ALA A 247 0.72 15.25 -15.08
C ALA A 247 1.33 14.64 -13.80
N TRP A 248 1.98 13.48 -13.92
CA TRP A 248 2.57 12.72 -12.82
C TRP A 248 4.06 12.53 -13.04
N PRO A 249 4.88 13.58 -12.81
CA PRO A 249 6.30 13.54 -13.09
C PRO A 249 7.01 12.47 -12.25
N TYR A 250 8.21 12.09 -12.70
CA TYR A 250 9.06 11.20 -11.92
C TYR A 250 9.38 11.77 -10.54
N PRO A 251 9.69 10.89 -9.57
CA PRO A 251 10.10 11.33 -8.26
C PRO A 251 11.19 12.40 -8.32
N LYS A 252 10.90 13.61 -7.84
CA LYS A 252 11.82 14.76 -7.78
C LYS A 252 12.97 14.50 -6.83
N LYS A 253 12.72 13.71 -5.78
CA LYS A 253 13.70 13.33 -4.75
C LYS A 253 13.73 11.80 -4.63
N PRO A 254 14.28 11.09 -5.63
CA PRO A 254 14.32 9.64 -5.59
C PRO A 254 15.09 9.17 -4.37
N LEU A 255 14.59 8.12 -3.73
CA LEU A 255 15.24 7.48 -2.59
C LEU A 255 16.55 6.84 -3.04
N VAL A 256 17.65 7.18 -2.35
CA VAL A 256 18.95 6.54 -2.56
C VAL A 256 19.14 5.47 -1.49
N PRO A 257 19.18 4.19 -1.87
CA PRO A 257 19.36 3.09 -0.93
C PRO A 257 20.64 3.23 -0.10
N LEU A 258 20.56 2.82 1.18
CA LEU A 258 21.75 2.62 2.03
C LEU A 258 22.34 1.21 1.94
N ALA A 259 21.52 0.25 1.51
CA ALA A 259 21.91 -1.15 1.29
C ALA A 259 21.79 -1.50 -0.20
N GLU A 260 22.57 -2.49 -0.64
CA GLU A 260 22.47 -3.04 -1.98
C GLU A 260 21.02 -3.47 -2.26
N THR A 261 20.52 -3.12 -3.44
CA THR A 261 19.18 -3.53 -3.92
C THR A 261 19.31 -4.46 -5.09
N VAL A 262 18.29 -5.27 -5.34
CA VAL A 262 18.27 -6.20 -6.49
C VAL A 262 18.44 -5.45 -7.83
N HIS A 263 18.02 -4.19 -7.89
CA HIS A 263 18.11 -3.35 -9.07
C HIS A 263 18.74 -1.99 -8.75
N GLU A 264 20.05 -1.87 -8.95
CA GLU A 264 20.79 -0.61 -8.84
C GLU A 264 20.70 0.22 -10.13
N ARG A 265 19.48 0.68 -10.46
CA ARG A 265 19.23 1.48 -11.66
C ARG A 265 18.17 2.53 -11.41
N PHE A 266 18.28 3.65 -12.13
CA PHE A 266 17.19 4.60 -12.26
C PHE A 266 16.17 4.08 -13.28
N ALA A 267 14.91 3.93 -12.87
CA ALA A 267 13.83 3.46 -13.74
C ALA A 267 13.08 4.65 -14.35
N VAL A 268 12.96 4.63 -15.69
CA VAL A 268 12.24 5.66 -16.46
C VAL A 268 11.10 4.97 -17.21
N GLU A 269 9.86 5.30 -16.84
CA GLU A 269 8.64 4.75 -17.44
C GLU A 269 8.20 5.61 -18.63
N ILE A 270 8.68 5.28 -19.83
CA ILE A 270 8.33 6.03 -21.04
C ILE A 270 6.87 5.88 -21.49
N PHE A 271 6.22 4.77 -21.14
CA PHE A 271 4.80 4.51 -21.42
C PHE A 271 4.26 3.44 -20.47
N ARG A 272 2.94 3.42 -20.30
CA ARG A 272 2.20 2.40 -19.54
C ARG A 272 1.13 1.76 -20.42
N GLY A 273 1.05 0.44 -20.42
CA GLY A 273 0.13 -0.32 -21.28
C GLY A 273 0.83 -1.05 -22.43
N CYS A 274 0.13 -2.00 -23.07
CA CYS A 274 0.65 -2.70 -24.26
C CYS A 274 -0.42 -2.87 -25.36
N THR A 275 -0.06 -2.58 -26.62
CA THR A 275 -0.95 -2.75 -27.79
C THR A 275 -1.08 -4.20 -28.26
N ARG A 276 -0.19 -5.12 -27.85
CA ARG A 276 -0.13 -6.48 -28.42
C ARG A 276 -1.28 -7.40 -28.03
N GLY A 277 -1.84 -7.26 -26.83
CA GLY A 277 -3.01 -8.03 -26.40
C GLY A 277 -2.84 -9.54 -26.29
N CYS A 278 -1.64 -10.00 -25.94
CA CYS A 278 -1.36 -11.42 -25.72
C CYS A 278 -2.32 -12.02 -24.68
N ARG A 279 -3.02 -13.10 -25.03
CA ARG A 279 -4.04 -13.74 -24.16
C ARG A 279 -3.51 -14.28 -22.83
N PHE A 280 -2.20 -14.53 -22.76
CA PHE A 280 -1.51 -15.03 -21.55
C PHE A 280 -0.93 -13.91 -20.68
N CYS A 281 -0.90 -12.66 -21.16
CA CYS A 281 -0.21 -11.58 -20.48
C CYS A 281 -1.20 -10.74 -19.67
N GLN A 282 -1.20 -10.93 -18.35
CA GLN A 282 -2.01 -10.15 -17.43
C GLN A 282 -1.71 -8.65 -17.55
N ALA A 283 -0.44 -8.25 -17.50
CA ALA A 283 -0.02 -6.86 -17.61
C ALA A 283 -0.60 -6.20 -18.88
N GLY A 284 -0.58 -6.90 -20.01
CA GLY A 284 -1.13 -6.42 -21.28
C GLY A 284 -2.64 -6.23 -21.32
N MET A 285 -3.38 -6.76 -20.33
CA MET A 285 -4.83 -6.59 -20.18
C MET A 285 -5.18 -5.54 -19.13
N ILE A 286 -4.55 -5.61 -17.95
CA ILE A 286 -4.93 -4.77 -16.81
C ILE A 286 -4.42 -3.33 -16.96
N THR A 287 -3.31 -3.12 -17.68
CA THR A 287 -2.72 -1.78 -17.89
C THR A 287 -3.22 -1.04 -19.14
N ARG A 288 -4.25 -1.53 -19.82
CA ARG A 288 -4.82 -0.86 -21.01
C ARG A 288 -5.60 0.42 -20.64
N PRO A 289 -5.65 1.45 -21.51
CA PRO A 289 -5.00 1.55 -22.82
C PRO A 289 -3.51 1.91 -22.73
N VAL A 290 -2.81 1.92 -23.86
CA VAL A 290 -1.41 2.43 -23.92
C VAL A 290 -1.42 3.94 -23.79
N ARG A 291 -0.56 4.46 -22.93
CA ARG A 291 -0.39 5.88 -22.63
C ARG A 291 1.11 6.17 -22.57
N GLU A 292 1.55 7.21 -23.24
CA GLU A 292 2.96 7.56 -23.40
C GLU A 292 3.25 8.86 -22.66
N ARG A 293 4.48 9.01 -22.17
CA ARG A 293 4.98 10.29 -21.67
C ARG A 293 5.59 11.10 -22.80
N SER A 294 5.50 12.42 -22.72
CA SER A 294 6.20 13.27 -23.68
C SER A 294 7.72 13.23 -23.46
N ILE A 295 8.45 13.56 -24.53
CA ILE A 295 9.92 13.65 -24.47
C ILE A 295 10.39 14.65 -23.41
N THR A 296 9.64 15.74 -23.20
CA THR A 296 9.94 16.77 -22.20
C THR A 296 9.85 16.23 -20.77
N THR A 297 8.90 15.34 -20.49
CA THR A 297 8.77 14.70 -19.17
C THR A 297 9.84 13.63 -18.96
N VAL A 298 10.23 12.92 -20.02
CA VAL A 298 11.25 11.85 -19.96
C VAL A 298 12.66 12.40 -19.78
N GLY A 299 13.00 13.49 -20.46
CA GLY A 299 14.33 14.11 -20.45
C GLY A 299 14.73 14.67 -21.81
#